data_AF-A0A5N0TH57-F1
#
_entry.id   AF-A0A5N0TH57-F1
#
_cell.length_a   1.000
_cell.length_b   1.000
_cell.length_c   1.000
_cell.angle_alpha   90.00
_cell.angle_beta   90.00
_cell.angle_gamma   90.00
#
_symmetry.space_group_name_H-M   'P 1'
#
loop_
_entity.id
_entity.type
_entity.pdbx_description
1 polymer ?
#
loop_
_entity_poly.entity_id
_entity_poly.type
_entity_poly.pdbx_seq_one_letter_code
_entity_poly.pdbx_strand_id
1 'polypeptide(L)'
;MNTLLRSTSALLVFIAIAFSINCFGSPPAGAAEPRPGPQLTECENGSWYDRERSGEGINLEVLDENFVAYFYTYEPRGEIADQTWFLILGDNADGKATVHDVIAGYVDDGLDVAVMPVGSATFEYAGPDRLAFSWRMDLDLNRLGDGTVIPWCLSSCSGSLSLSRLTRPHPCA
;
A
#
# COMPACT_ATOMS: atom_id res chain seq x y z
N MET A 1 -1.78 80.17 37.03
CA MET A 1 -0.76 79.85 38.04
C MET A 1 -0.42 78.37 37.92
N ASN A 2 0.71 78.07 37.27
CA ASN A 2 1.64 76.97 37.48
C ASN A 2 1.19 75.58 38.04
N THR A 3 1.53 74.55 37.24
CA THR A 3 2.28 73.32 37.60
C THR A 3 1.57 71.95 37.69
N LEU A 4 1.81 71.16 36.62
CA LEU A 4 2.15 69.73 36.47
C LEU A 4 2.16 68.78 37.69
N LEU A 5 1.72 67.52 37.46
CA LEU A 5 2.41 66.21 37.69
C LEU A 5 1.42 65.06 37.36
N ARG A 6 1.53 64.38 36.20
CA ARG A 6 2.32 63.18 35.85
C ARG A 6 1.70 61.81 36.23
N SER A 7 1.72 60.91 35.23
CA SER A 7 1.85 59.43 35.32
C SER A 7 0.56 58.67 35.65
N THR A 8 0.12 57.58 34.98
CA THR A 8 0.81 56.57 34.14
C THR A 8 -0.24 55.69 33.43
N SER A 9 0.03 55.32 32.16
CA SER A 9 -0.14 53.99 31.52
C SER A 9 -1.50 53.24 31.52
N ALA A 10 -1.95 52.53 30.48
CA ALA A 10 -1.41 52.19 29.17
C ALA A 10 -2.58 51.83 28.22
N LEU A 11 -2.49 52.28 26.97
CA LEU A 11 -3.44 51.97 25.90
C LEU A 11 -2.98 50.69 25.18
N LEU A 12 -3.79 49.63 25.21
CA LEU A 12 -3.57 48.40 24.45
C LEU A 12 -3.79 48.69 22.96
N VAL A 13 -2.70 48.74 22.20
CA VAL A 13 -2.71 48.75 20.72
C VAL A 13 -2.85 47.30 20.26
N PHE A 14 -4.00 46.95 19.70
CA PHE A 14 -4.16 45.71 18.94
C PHE A 14 -3.53 45.89 17.56
N ILE A 15 -2.32 45.36 17.37
CA ILE A 15 -1.71 45.22 16.03
C ILE A 15 -2.27 43.92 15.43
N ALA A 16 -3.13 44.05 14.42
CA ALA A 16 -3.47 42.94 13.54
C ALA A 16 -2.28 42.63 12.63
N ILE A 17 -1.63 41.49 12.84
CA ILE A 17 -0.62 40.98 11.92
C ILE A 17 -1.34 40.15 10.86
N ALA A 18 -1.54 40.73 9.67
CA ALA A 18 -1.89 39.98 8.48
C ALA A 18 -0.62 39.25 7.98
N PHE A 19 -0.49 37.96 8.31
CA PHE A 19 0.49 37.08 7.65
C PHE A 19 -0.11 36.61 6.33
N SER A 20 0.08 37.41 5.28
CA SER A 20 -0.12 36.98 3.90
C SER A 20 1.08 36.13 3.48
N ILE A 21 1.03 34.80 3.71
CA ILE A 21 1.90 33.86 2.99
C ILE A 21 1.15 33.45 1.73
N ASN A 22 1.19 34.31 0.72
CA ASN A 22 0.86 33.91 -0.64
C ASN A 22 2.10 33.24 -1.25
N CYS A 23 2.23 31.93 -1.06
CA CYS A 23 3.12 31.08 -1.85
C CYS A 23 2.35 30.25 -2.89
N PHE A 24 1.27 30.80 -3.45
CA PHE A 24 0.66 30.25 -4.67
C PHE A 24 1.32 30.91 -5.89
N GLY A 25 2.58 30.54 -6.13
CA GLY A 25 3.10 30.62 -7.49
C GLY A 25 2.42 29.50 -8.28
N SER A 26 1.63 29.84 -9.29
CA SER A 26 1.15 28.84 -10.24
C SER A 26 2.36 28.07 -10.77
N PRO A 27 2.34 26.72 -10.78
CA PRO A 27 3.43 25.95 -11.35
C PRO A 27 3.63 26.39 -12.82
N PRO A 28 4.89 26.49 -13.30
CA PRO A 28 5.13 26.80 -14.70
C PRO A 28 4.43 25.75 -15.57
N ALA A 29 3.69 26.21 -16.58
CA ALA A 29 3.06 25.34 -17.56
C ALA A 29 4.16 24.49 -18.23
N GLY A 30 4.21 23.20 -17.87
CA GLY A 30 5.24 22.26 -18.32
C GLY A 30 5.98 21.50 -17.21
N ALA A 31 5.79 21.84 -15.93
CA ALA A 31 6.18 20.93 -14.85
C ALA A 31 5.15 19.81 -14.76
N ALA A 32 5.56 18.58 -15.08
CA ALA A 32 4.76 17.40 -14.76
C ALA A 32 4.41 17.45 -13.26
N GLU A 33 3.13 17.27 -12.92
CA GLU A 33 2.73 17.13 -11.53
C GLU A 33 3.55 16.01 -10.87
N PRO A 34 3.94 16.15 -9.59
CA PRO A 34 4.61 15.06 -8.89
C PRO A 34 3.74 13.81 -8.98
N ARG A 35 4.21 12.79 -9.73
CA ARG A 35 3.55 11.49 -9.73
C ARG A 35 3.51 11.01 -8.28
N PRO A 36 2.34 10.64 -7.73
CA PRO A 36 2.26 10.09 -6.39
C PRO A 36 3.01 8.76 -6.35
N GLY A 37 4.21 8.77 -5.75
CA GLY A 37 5.05 7.59 -5.56
C GLY A 37 5.64 6.98 -6.85
N PRO A 38 6.51 5.97 -6.74
CA PRO A 38 6.88 5.15 -7.87
C PRO A 38 5.65 4.33 -8.28
N GLN A 39 4.87 4.87 -9.21
CA GLN A 39 3.84 4.12 -9.92
C GLN A 39 4.51 2.94 -10.64
N LEU A 40 3.93 1.76 -10.50
CA LEU A 40 4.36 0.60 -11.26
C LEU A 40 4.11 0.89 -12.74
N THR A 41 5.06 0.49 -13.58
CA THR A 41 4.98 0.61 -15.03
C THR A 41 5.04 -0.78 -15.66
N GLU A 42 4.84 -0.85 -16.97
CA GLU A 42 4.99 -2.11 -17.72
C GLU A 42 6.37 -2.77 -17.54
N CYS A 43 7.40 -2.00 -17.15
CA CYS A 43 8.75 -2.51 -16.83
C CYS A 43 8.77 -3.51 -15.67
N GLU A 44 7.84 -3.37 -14.74
CA GLU A 44 7.78 -4.18 -13.53
C GLU A 44 7.04 -5.51 -13.74
N ASN A 45 6.44 -5.72 -14.92
CA ASN A 45 5.81 -6.98 -15.31
C ASN A 45 6.75 -8.18 -15.11
N GLY A 46 6.24 -9.23 -14.46
CA GLY A 46 6.97 -10.48 -14.30
C GLY A 46 6.76 -11.20 -12.98
N SER A 47 7.56 -12.26 -12.77
CA SER A 47 7.65 -12.94 -11.49
C SER A 47 8.83 -12.42 -10.69
N TRP A 48 8.60 -12.27 -9.39
CA TRP A 48 9.54 -11.77 -8.40
C TRP A 48 9.54 -12.71 -7.20
N TYR A 49 10.70 -12.96 -6.61
CA TYR A 49 10.83 -13.92 -5.52
C TYR A 49 11.72 -13.39 -4.40
N ASP A 50 11.45 -13.83 -3.17
CA ASP A 50 12.34 -13.56 -2.04
C ASP A 50 13.48 -14.60 -2.02
N ARG A 51 14.72 -14.13 -1.87
CA ARG A 51 15.90 -15.00 -1.88
C ARG A 51 16.15 -15.68 -0.54
N GLU A 52 15.63 -15.12 0.54
CA GLU A 52 15.82 -15.58 1.92
C GLU A 52 14.65 -16.45 2.36
N ARG A 53 13.47 -16.27 1.76
CA ARG A 53 12.22 -16.97 2.08
C ARG A 53 11.73 -17.77 0.87
N SER A 54 12.25 -18.99 0.73
CA SER A 54 11.90 -19.90 -0.36
C SER A 54 10.39 -20.14 -0.45
N GLY A 55 9.83 -20.07 -1.66
CA GLY A 55 8.40 -20.26 -1.91
C GLY A 55 7.55 -18.99 -1.80
N GLU A 56 8.17 -17.85 -1.50
CA GLU A 56 7.49 -16.56 -1.40
C GLU A 56 7.87 -15.56 -2.51
N GLY A 57 6.94 -14.66 -2.82
CA GLY A 57 7.10 -13.61 -3.81
C GLY A 57 5.81 -13.22 -4.51
N ILE A 58 5.92 -12.55 -5.65
CA ILE A 58 4.75 -12.09 -6.41
C ILE A 58 4.89 -12.35 -7.91
N ASN A 59 3.76 -12.65 -8.55
CA ASN A 59 3.58 -12.45 -9.98
C ASN A 59 2.88 -11.11 -10.16
N LEU A 60 3.48 -10.18 -10.91
CA LEU A 60 2.96 -8.83 -11.12
C LEU A 60 2.64 -8.62 -12.60
N GLU A 61 1.43 -8.12 -12.86
CA GLU A 61 0.97 -7.65 -14.15
C GLU A 61 0.45 -6.22 -14.02
N VAL A 62 1.18 -5.28 -14.62
CA VAL A 62 0.87 -3.86 -14.72
C VAL A 62 0.20 -3.62 -16.07
N LEU A 63 -1.00 -3.08 -15.98
CA LEU A 63 -1.79 -2.52 -17.07
C LEU A 63 -1.66 -0.99 -17.00
N ASP A 64 -2.17 -0.24 -17.98
CA ASP A 64 -2.04 1.23 -18.06
C ASP A 64 -2.30 1.93 -16.71
N GLU A 65 -3.55 1.93 -16.24
CA GLU A 65 -3.94 2.62 -15.00
C GLU A 65 -4.08 1.67 -13.79
N ASN A 66 -3.98 0.35 -14.00
CA ASN A 66 -4.25 -0.65 -12.96
C ASN A 66 -3.18 -1.73 -12.95
N PHE A 67 -3.09 -2.50 -11.88
CA PHE A 67 -2.27 -3.69 -11.85
C PHE A 67 -2.94 -4.81 -11.06
N VAL A 68 -2.55 -6.04 -11.39
CA VAL A 68 -2.89 -7.24 -10.65
C VAL A 68 -1.62 -7.93 -10.21
N ALA A 69 -1.62 -8.45 -8.98
CA ALA A 69 -0.54 -9.33 -8.53
C ALA A 69 -1.08 -10.56 -7.80
N TYR A 70 -0.36 -11.67 -7.90
CA TYR A 70 -0.58 -12.87 -7.10
C TYR A 70 0.55 -12.98 -6.09
N PHE A 71 0.22 -12.85 -4.80
CA PHE A 71 1.17 -12.95 -3.70
C PHE A 71 1.14 -14.36 -3.13
N TYR A 72 2.25 -15.08 -3.28
CA TYR A 72 2.45 -16.42 -2.71
C TYR A 72 3.29 -16.31 -1.44
N THR A 73 2.78 -16.89 -0.36
CA THR A 73 3.37 -16.87 0.98
C THR A 73 2.98 -18.12 1.76
N TYR A 74 3.30 -18.16 3.05
CA TYR A 74 2.98 -19.25 3.95
C TYR A 74 2.18 -18.74 5.14
N GLU A 75 1.28 -19.59 5.65
CA GLU A 75 0.52 -19.28 6.86
C GLU A 75 1.43 -19.15 8.09
N PRO A 76 1.20 -18.19 9.00
CA PRO A 76 2.08 -17.99 10.16
C PRO A 76 2.04 -19.07 11.28
N ARG A 77 1.55 -20.30 11.08
CA ARG A 77 1.45 -21.30 12.18
C ARG A 77 1.85 -22.74 11.83
N GLY A 78 2.72 -23.29 12.69
CA GLY A 78 2.89 -24.74 12.93
C GLY A 78 4.14 -25.39 12.32
N GLU A 79 4.49 -26.61 12.76
CA GLU A 79 5.63 -27.40 12.26
C GLU A 79 5.60 -27.66 10.74
N ILE A 80 4.47 -27.39 10.08
CA ILE A 80 4.29 -27.34 8.62
C ILE A 80 3.45 -26.10 8.34
N ALA A 81 4.00 -25.15 7.59
CA ALA A 81 3.24 -24.00 7.09
C ALA A 81 2.73 -24.33 5.69
N ASP A 82 1.41 -24.31 5.49
CA ASP A 82 0.82 -24.51 4.17
C ASP A 82 1.01 -23.26 3.31
N GLN A 83 1.27 -23.49 2.01
CA GLN A 83 1.42 -22.39 1.06
C GLN A 83 0.04 -21.77 0.80
N THR A 84 -0.03 -20.44 0.86
CA THR A 84 -1.24 -19.67 0.62
C THR A 84 -1.00 -18.55 -0.40
N TRP A 85 -2.07 -18.14 -1.08
CA TRP A 85 -2.03 -17.28 -2.25
C TRP A 85 -3.09 -16.20 -2.12
N PHE A 86 -2.70 -14.95 -2.33
CA PHE A 86 -3.60 -13.80 -2.33
C PHE A 86 -3.63 -13.11 -3.68
N LEU A 87 -4.79 -12.56 -4.04
CA LEU A 87 -4.95 -11.68 -5.20
C LEU A 87 -4.78 -10.22 -4.74
N ILE A 88 -3.98 -9.45 -5.45
CA ILE A 88 -3.81 -8.01 -5.19
C ILE A 88 -4.32 -7.27 -6.41
N LEU A 89 -5.21 -6.32 -6.19
CA LEU A 89 -5.72 -5.42 -7.20
C LEU A 89 -5.31 -4.00 -6.82
N GLY A 90 -4.72 -3.26 -7.75
CA GLY A 90 -4.30 -1.89 -7.49
C GLY A 90 -4.55 -0.94 -8.64
N ASP A 91 -4.61 0.33 -8.27
CA ASP A 91 -4.78 1.49 -9.14
C ASP A 91 -3.47 2.29 -9.09
N ASN A 92 -2.82 2.45 -10.25
CA ASN A 92 -1.57 3.17 -10.39
C ASN A 92 -1.75 4.68 -10.20
N ALA A 93 -2.89 5.26 -10.57
CA ALA A 93 -3.16 6.69 -10.42
C ALA A 93 -3.23 7.08 -8.94
N ASP A 94 -3.86 6.23 -8.13
CA ASP A 94 -4.04 6.45 -6.70
C ASP A 94 -2.95 5.83 -5.81
N GLY A 95 -2.09 4.98 -6.37
CA GLY A 95 -1.04 4.25 -5.64
C GLY A 95 -1.59 3.28 -4.59
N LYS A 96 -2.85 2.85 -4.74
CA LYS A 96 -3.55 1.98 -3.79
C LYS A 96 -3.53 0.54 -4.29
N ALA A 97 -3.21 -0.40 -3.41
CA ALA A 97 -3.42 -1.81 -3.66
C ALA A 97 -4.18 -2.48 -2.51
N THR A 98 -5.15 -3.31 -2.87
CA THR A 98 -5.99 -4.07 -1.96
C THR A 98 -5.69 -5.55 -2.12
N VAL A 99 -5.39 -6.20 -1.01
CA VAL A 99 -5.21 -7.65 -0.94
C VAL A 99 -6.58 -8.29 -0.80
N HIS A 100 -6.81 -9.35 -1.57
CA HIS A 100 -8.02 -10.13 -1.60
C HIS A 100 -7.71 -11.60 -1.34
N ASP A 101 -8.60 -12.24 -0.59
CA ASP A 101 -8.65 -13.68 -0.48
C ASP A 101 -9.65 -14.24 -1.50
N VAL A 102 -9.33 -15.40 -2.07
CA VAL A 102 -10.16 -16.09 -3.06
C VAL A 102 -10.57 -17.42 -2.45
N ILE A 103 -11.81 -17.46 -1.96
CA ILE A 103 -12.35 -18.61 -1.24
C ILE A 103 -13.25 -19.37 -2.19
N ALA A 104 -12.95 -20.64 -2.42
CA ALA A 104 -13.78 -21.54 -3.19
C ALA A 104 -14.35 -22.64 -2.29
N GLY A 105 -15.64 -22.93 -2.42
CA GLY A 105 -16.32 -23.96 -1.63
C GLY A 105 -17.50 -24.53 -2.38
N TYR A 106 -17.94 -25.74 -2.01
CA TYR A 106 -19.14 -26.32 -2.59
C TYR A 106 -20.37 -25.97 -1.74
N VAL A 107 -21.39 -25.40 -2.37
CA VAL A 107 -22.68 -25.05 -1.75
C VAL A 107 -23.80 -25.60 -2.63
N ASP A 108 -24.75 -26.33 -2.04
CA ASP A 108 -25.92 -26.90 -2.74
C ASP A 108 -25.57 -27.55 -4.11
N ASP A 109 -24.57 -28.44 -4.11
CA ASP A 109 -24.04 -29.18 -5.27
C ASP A 109 -23.32 -28.35 -6.36
N GLY A 110 -23.04 -27.07 -6.11
CA GLY A 110 -22.28 -26.18 -7.01
C GLY A 110 -20.97 -25.69 -6.39
N LEU A 111 -19.97 -25.41 -7.23
CA LEU A 111 -18.78 -24.66 -6.80
C LEU A 111 -19.14 -23.17 -6.73
N ASP A 112 -18.99 -22.60 -5.54
CA ASP A 112 -19.09 -21.17 -5.29
C ASP A 112 -17.70 -20.58 -5.04
N VAL A 113 -17.48 -19.36 -5.53
CA VAL A 113 -16.19 -18.66 -5.42
C VAL A 113 -16.45 -17.22 -4.98
N ALA A 114 -15.90 -16.86 -3.82
CA ALA A 114 -15.94 -15.53 -3.27
C ALA A 114 -14.55 -14.88 -3.38
N VAL A 115 -14.50 -13.63 -3.83
CA VAL A 115 -13.30 -12.78 -3.78
C VAL A 115 -13.58 -11.65 -2.81
N MET A 116 -12.79 -11.56 -1.74
CA MET A 116 -13.07 -10.62 -0.66
C MET A 116 -11.85 -9.79 -0.30
N PRO A 117 -11.99 -8.47 -0.11
CA PRO A 117 -10.89 -7.63 0.33
C PRO A 117 -10.53 -8.00 1.77
N VAL A 118 -9.26 -8.35 1.99
CA VAL A 118 -8.72 -8.77 3.29
C VAL A 118 -7.57 -7.93 3.78
N GLY A 119 -7.06 -6.99 2.98
CA GLY A 119 -5.96 -6.14 3.39
C GLY A 119 -5.53 -5.10 2.36
N SER A 120 -4.35 -4.55 2.59
CA SER A 120 -3.72 -3.52 1.75
C SER A 120 -2.28 -3.89 1.45
N ALA A 121 -1.78 -3.43 0.31
CA ALA A 121 -0.39 -3.65 -0.12
C ALA A 121 0.21 -2.39 -0.75
N THR A 122 1.54 -2.34 -0.75
CA THR A 122 2.32 -1.30 -1.40
C THR A 122 3.50 -1.91 -2.13
N PHE A 123 3.82 -1.34 -3.29
CA PHE A 123 4.98 -1.71 -4.09
C PHE A 123 5.87 -0.48 -4.26
N GLU A 124 7.18 -0.69 -4.14
CA GLU A 124 8.17 0.34 -4.37
C GLU A 124 9.25 -0.21 -5.30
N TYR A 125 9.42 0.41 -6.45
CA TYR A 125 10.49 0.07 -7.37
C TYR A 125 11.84 0.48 -6.78
N ALA A 126 12.70 -0.51 -6.54
CA ALA A 126 14.02 -0.32 -5.93
C ALA A 126 15.18 -0.49 -6.94
N GLY A 127 14.87 -0.74 -8.21
CA GLY A 127 15.84 -0.92 -9.29
C GLY A 127 15.46 -2.03 -10.26
N PRO A 128 16.24 -2.25 -11.34
CA PRO A 128 15.84 -3.10 -12.47
C PRO A 128 15.51 -4.53 -12.07
N ASP A 129 16.21 -5.05 -11.05
CA ASP A 129 16.05 -6.40 -10.53
C ASP A 129 15.58 -6.43 -9.07
N ARG A 130 15.10 -5.30 -8.53
CA ARG A 130 14.67 -5.19 -7.13
C ARG A 130 13.33 -4.48 -6.98
N LEU A 131 12.43 -5.14 -6.27
CA LEU A 131 11.11 -4.62 -5.91
C LEU A 131 10.90 -4.78 -4.41
N ALA A 132 10.55 -3.69 -3.72
CA ALA A 132 10.11 -3.78 -2.33
C ALA A 132 8.58 -3.94 -2.31
N PHE A 133 8.11 -4.94 -1.58
CA PHE A 133 6.70 -5.26 -1.44
C PHE A 133 6.36 -5.30 0.04
N SER A 134 5.31 -4.59 0.45
CA SER A 134 4.80 -4.65 1.82
C SER A 134 3.30 -4.89 1.81
N TRP A 135 2.80 -5.61 2.81
CA TRP A 135 1.38 -5.88 2.98
C TRP A 135 0.94 -5.70 4.42
N ARG A 136 -0.36 -5.55 4.60
CA ARG A 136 -1.06 -5.59 5.88
C ARG A 136 -2.42 -6.23 5.67
N MET A 137 -2.68 -7.36 6.32
CA MET A 137 -4.00 -7.98 6.36
C MET A 137 -4.82 -7.37 7.49
N ASP A 138 -6.06 -7.05 7.19
CA ASP A 138 -7.02 -6.37 8.06
C ASP A 138 -8.18 -7.28 8.44
N LEU A 139 -8.45 -8.32 7.63
CA LEU A 139 -9.52 -9.28 7.83
C LEU A 139 -9.01 -10.70 7.59
N ASP A 140 -9.70 -11.63 8.25
CA ASP A 140 -9.44 -13.05 8.27
C ASP A 140 -10.78 -13.77 8.08
N LEU A 141 -10.89 -14.55 7.00
CA LEU A 141 -12.14 -15.19 6.57
C LEU A 141 -12.06 -16.72 6.52
N ASN A 142 -10.95 -17.35 6.91
CA ASN A 142 -10.86 -18.81 6.94
C ASN A 142 -11.61 -19.36 8.15
N ARG A 143 -12.92 -19.52 7.98
CA ARG A 143 -13.76 -20.32 8.88
C ARG A 143 -15.06 -20.74 8.20
N LEU A 144 -15.13 -22.02 7.86
CA LEU A 144 -16.38 -22.73 7.63
C LEU A 144 -16.87 -23.31 8.97
N GLY A 145 -17.92 -22.70 9.53
CA GLY A 145 -19.02 -23.42 10.20
C GLY A 145 -18.95 -23.84 11.67
N ASP A 146 -17.79 -23.93 12.34
CA ASP A 146 -17.72 -24.56 13.68
C ASP A 146 -17.55 -23.58 14.86
N GLY A 147 -17.35 -22.29 14.59
CA GLY A 147 -16.99 -21.38 15.67
C GLY A 147 -15.57 -21.58 16.22
N THR A 148 -14.58 -21.96 15.38
CA THR A 148 -13.12 -21.78 15.59
C THR A 148 -12.47 -20.68 14.69
N VAL A 149 -12.00 -19.56 15.25
CA VAL A 149 -11.33 -18.50 14.44
C VAL A 149 -10.01 -19.17 14.09
N ILE A 150 -9.68 -19.35 12.82
CA ILE A 150 -8.30 -19.66 12.45
C ILE A 150 -7.61 -18.33 12.31
N PRO A 151 -6.85 -17.86 13.31
CA PRO A 151 -6.35 -16.51 13.27
C PRO A 151 -5.03 -16.57 12.47
N TRP A 152 -5.03 -16.21 11.19
CA TRP A 152 -3.79 -16.09 10.40
C TRP A 152 -2.95 -14.94 10.94
N CYS A 153 -3.56 -14.07 11.74
CA CYS A 153 -2.90 -12.94 12.37
C CYS A 153 -3.31 -12.76 13.85
N LEU A 154 -2.44 -13.17 14.78
CA LEU A 154 -2.60 -12.86 16.21
C LEU A 154 -1.55 -11.90 16.77
N SER A 155 -0.59 -11.44 15.98
CA SER A 155 0.46 -10.55 16.49
C SER A 155 1.03 -9.55 15.50
N SER A 156 1.16 -9.87 14.20
CA SER A 156 1.55 -8.91 13.16
C SER A 156 1.05 -9.34 11.77
N CYS A 157 -0.05 -8.75 11.30
CA CYS A 157 -0.68 -9.10 10.01
C CYS A 157 0.05 -8.48 8.81
N SER A 158 1.24 -7.93 9.05
CA SER A 158 1.97 -7.13 8.10
C SER A 158 3.37 -7.65 7.95
N GLY A 159 3.91 -7.54 6.75
CA GLY A 159 5.29 -7.86 6.47
C GLY A 159 5.80 -7.07 5.29
N SER A 160 7.08 -7.24 5.02
CA SER A 160 7.71 -6.75 3.80
C SER A 160 8.68 -7.79 3.27
N LEU A 161 8.85 -7.79 1.94
CA LEU A 161 9.81 -8.60 1.21
C LEU A 161 10.65 -7.69 0.31
N SER A 162 11.91 -8.07 0.12
CA SER A 162 12.78 -7.44 -0.87
C SER A 162 13.01 -8.42 -2.01
N LEU A 163 12.18 -8.29 -3.04
CA LEU A 163 12.07 -9.27 -4.08
C LEU A 163 13.12 -9.07 -5.16
N SER A 164 13.62 -10.19 -5.67
CA SER A 164 14.50 -10.27 -6.83
C SER A 164 13.70 -10.70 -8.05
N ARG A 165 14.04 -10.15 -9.22
CA ARG A 165 13.37 -10.51 -10.47
C ARG A 165 13.72 -11.95 -10.87
N LEU A 166 12.71 -12.74 -11.24
CA LEU A 166 12.87 -14.11 -11.75
C LEU A 166 12.77 -14.17 -13.28
N THR A 167 11.88 -13.37 -13.86
CA THR A 167 11.67 -13.32 -15.32
C THR A 167 12.64 -12.37 -15.99
N ARG A 168 12.84 -12.52 -17.30
CA ARG A 168 13.56 -11.49 -18.06
C ARG A 168 12.75 -10.18 -18.01
N PRO A 169 13.39 -9.02 -17.87
CA PRO A 169 12.70 -7.74 -17.91
C PRO A 169 11.86 -7.59 -19.17
N HIS A 170 10.65 -7.07 -19.02
CA HIS A 170 9.87 -6.62 -20.16
C HIS A 170 10.56 -5.39 -20.77
N PRO A 171 10.68 -5.28 -22.11
CA PRO A 171 11.20 -4.07 -22.72
C PRO A 171 10.26 -2.90 -22.41
N CYS A 172 10.80 -1.81 -21.88
CA CYS A 172 10.06 -0.57 -21.68
C CYS A 172 10.31 0.33 -22.89
N ALA A 173 9.27 0.80 -23.57
CA ALA A 173 9.39 1.66 -24.74
C ALA A 173 9.10 3.14 -24.42
#